data_AF-A0A7J6S0B8-F1
#
_entry.id   AF-A0A7J6S0B8-F1
#
_cell.length_a   1.000
_cell.length_b   1.000
_cell.length_c   1.000
_cell.angle_alpha   90.00
_cell.angle_beta   90.00
_cell.angle_gamma   90.00
#
_symmetry.space_group_name_H-M   'P 1'
#
loop_
_entity.id
_entity.type
_entity.pdbx_description
1 polymer ?
#
loop_
_entity_poly.entity_id
_entity_poly.type
_entity_poly.pdbx_seq_one_letter_code
_entity_poly.pdbx_strand_id
1 'polypeptide(L)' 'TRIELKLACSKLRRTSNCRVKVYLKSGAEKYQLIGKTEILPDTQNPTFAQGIFLDFLFEVQQKVRFEV' A
#
# COMPACT_ATOMS: atom_id res chain seq x y z
N THR A 1 2.98 -11.49 -14.74
CA THR A 1 1.53 -11.35 -14.44
C THR A 1 1.32 -10.10 -13.63
N ARG A 2 0.29 -9.30 -13.90
CA ARG A 2 0.00 -8.08 -13.12
C ARG A 2 -1.04 -8.40 -12.04
N ILE A 3 -0.79 -7.97 -10.80
CA ILE A 3 -1.73 -8.16 -9.68
C ILE A 3 -2.20 -6.80 -9.14
N GLU A 4 -3.41 -6.77 -8.60
CA GLU A 4 -3.99 -5.60 -7.93
C GLU A 4 -4.05 -5.84 -6.42
N LEU A 5 -3.50 -4.91 -5.65
CA LEU A 5 -3.65 -4.86 -4.19
C LEU A 5 -4.85 -3.97 -3.84
N LYS A 6 -5.88 -4.57 -3.23
CA LYS A 6 -6.97 -3.85 -2.57
C LYS A 6 -6.67 -3.69 -1.09
N LEU A 7 -6.85 -2.48 -0.56
CA LEU A 7 -6.42 -2.14 0.79
C LEU A 7 -7.60 -1.65 1.64
N ALA A 8 -7.58 -2.03 2.91
CA ALA A 8 -8.46 -1.52 3.95
C ALA A 8 -7.69 -1.53 5.28
N CYS A 9 -8.04 -0.62 6.20
CA CYS A 9 -7.50 -0.61 7.55
C CYS A 9 -8.64 -0.68 8.57
N SER A 10 -8.31 -1.06 9.80
CA SER A 10 -9.26 -1.05 10.91
C SER A 10 -8.61 -0.54 12.19
N LYS A 11 -9.40 0.13 13.03
CA LYS A 11 -9.01 0.62 14.36
C LYS A 11 -7.78 1.55 14.35
N LEU A 12 -7.67 2.44 13.36
CA LEU A 12 -6.61 3.44 13.32
C LEU A 12 -6.74 4.42 14.48
N ARG A 13 -5.61 4.70 15.17
CA ARG A 13 -5.57 5.58 16.36
C ARG A 13 -5.62 7.07 16.02
N ARG A 14 -5.20 7.46 14.83
CA ARG A 14 -5.21 8.85 14.34
C ARG A 14 -6.02 8.90 13.06
N THR A 15 -6.92 9.87 12.98
CA THR A 15 -7.98 9.93 11.97
C THR A 15 -7.72 10.95 10.87
N SER A 16 -6.84 11.94 11.07
CA SER A 16 -6.66 13.00 10.08
C SER A 16 -6.06 12.49 8.76
N ASN A 17 -6.87 12.49 7.71
CA ASN A 17 -6.49 12.24 6.31
C ASN A 17 -5.74 10.92 6.10
N CYS A 18 -6.45 9.79 6.22
CA CYS A 18 -5.84 8.47 6.07
C CYS A 18 -5.43 8.18 4.62
N ARG A 19 -4.21 7.66 4.42
CA ARG A 19 -3.69 7.27 3.11
C ARG A 19 -2.65 6.16 3.26
N VAL A 20 -2.74 5.11 2.45
CA VAL A 20 -1.70 4.07 2.43
C VAL A 20 -0.70 4.34 1.32
N LYS A 21 0.59 4.34 1.66
CA LYS A 21 1.72 4.30 0.73
C LYS A 21 2.28 2.88 0.66
N VAL A 22 2.50 2.39 -0.54
CA VAL A 22 3.05 1.05 -0.78
C VAL A 22 4.42 1.18 -1.41
N TYR A 23 5.39 0.48 -0.82
CA TYR A 23 6.76 0.45 -1.29
C TYR A 23 7.17 -0.97 -1.61
N LEU A 24 7.98 -1.11 -2.66
CA LEU A 24 8.64 -2.35 -3.03
C LEU A 24 10.13 -2.24 -2.72
N LYS A 25 10.71 -3.27 -2.12
CA LYS A 25 12.16 -3.32 -1.91
C LYS A 25 12.86 -3.46 -3.26
N SER A 26 13.81 -2.56 -3.52
CA SER A 26 14.68 -2.57 -4.71
C SER A 26 16.13 -2.66 -4.25
N GLY A 27 16.81 -3.75 -4.59
CA GLY A 27 18.17 -4.04 -4.14
C GLY A 27 18.31 -4.33 -2.64
N ALA A 28 19.51 -4.08 -2.09
CA ALA A 28 19.88 -4.52 -0.74
C ALA A 28 19.10 -3.82 0.39
N GLU A 29 18.84 -2.50 0.29
CA GLU A 29 18.31 -1.73 1.43
C GLU A 29 17.28 -0.65 1.08
N LYS A 30 17.00 -0.40 -0.20
CA LYS A 30 16.13 0.73 -0.59
C LYS A 30 14.70 0.27 -0.82
N TYR A 31 13.75 1.02 -0.28
CA TYR A 31 12.32 0.89 -0.58
C TYR A 31 11.92 1.96 -1.57
N GLN A 32 11.37 1.55 -2.71
CA GLN A 32 10.86 2.45 -3.74
C GLN A 32 9.34 2.52 -3.64
N LEU A 33 8.79 3.73 -3.64
CA LEU A 33 7.36 3.96 -3.63
C LEU A 33 6.76 3.49 -4.97
N ILE A 34 5.83 2.54 -4.92
CA ILE A 34 5.16 2.01 -6.12
C ILE A 34 3.73 2.51 -6.28
N GLY A 35 3.12 3.00 -5.20
CA GLY A 35 1.75 3.48 -5.26
C GLY A 35 1.29 4.13 -3.97
N LYS A 36 0.20 4.88 -4.07
CA LYS A 36 -0.49 5.47 -2.94
C LYS A 36 -1.99 5.38 -3.20
N THR A 37 -2.77 5.14 -2.16
CA THR A 37 -4.24 5.25 -2.24
C THR A 37 -4.67 6.71 -2.32
N GLU A 38 -5.97 6.92 -2.55
CA GLU A 38 -6.66 8.16 -2.25
C GLU A 38 -6.52 8.53 -0.76
N ILE A 39 -6.79 9.79 -0.46
CA ILE A 39 -6.88 10.29 0.91
C ILE A 39 -8.34 10.19 1.32
N LEU A 40 -8.60 9.49 2.42
CA LEU A 40 -9.93 9.43 3.01
C LEU A 40 -9.99 10.35 4.23
N PRO A 41 -11.06 11.17 4.35
CA PRO A 41 -11.27 12.02 5.51
C PRO A 41 -11.57 11.16 6.76
N ASP A 42 -11.37 11.75 7.93
CA ASP A 42 -11.48 11.19 9.27
C ASP A 42 -12.28 9.88 9.43
N THR A 43 -11.57 8.76 9.28
CA THR A 43 -12.11 7.42 9.50
C THR A 43 -11.10 6.53 10.19
N GLN A 44 -11.57 5.72 11.14
CA GLN A 44 -10.75 4.72 11.82
C GLN A 44 -10.72 3.39 11.05
N ASN A 45 -11.61 3.21 10.06
CA ASN A 45 -11.75 1.98 9.28
C ASN A 45 -11.85 2.29 7.77
N PRO A 46 -10.83 2.90 7.16
CA PRO A 46 -10.83 3.24 5.75
C PRO A 46 -10.87 1.99 4.86
N THR A 47 -11.71 2.02 3.84
CA THR A 47 -11.68 1.08 2.72
C THR A 47 -11.39 1.87 1.46
N PHE A 48 -10.26 1.57 0.79
CA PHE A 48 -9.81 2.33 -0.36
C PHE A 48 -10.36 1.71 -1.66
N ALA A 49 -10.94 2.54 -2.52
CA ALA A 49 -11.45 2.15 -3.82
C ALA A 49 -10.31 1.88 -4.81
N GLN A 50 -9.26 2.71 -4.77
CA GLN A 50 -8.12 2.59 -5.67
C GLN A 50 -7.28 1.37 -5.32
N GLY A 51 -7.06 0.49 -6.31
CA GLY A 51 -6.07 -0.58 -6.20
C GLY A 51 -4.67 -0.12 -6.58
N ILE A 52 -3.67 -0.73 -5.97
CA ILE A 52 -2.26 -0.53 -6.33
C ILE A 52 -1.79 -1.74 -7.10
N PHE A 53 -1.32 -1.52 -8.33
CA PHE A 53 -0.86 -2.60 -9.19
C PHE A 53 0.64 -2.85 -9.02
N LEU A 54 1.03 -4.12 -9.01
CA LEU A 54 2.43 -4.52 -9.16
C LEU A 54 2.56 -5.72 -10.11
N ASP A 55 3.75 -5.87 -10.68
CA ASP A 55 4.09 -7.04 -11.48
C ASP A 55 4.54 -8.17 -10.55
N PHE A 56 3.89 -9.31 -10.67
CA PHE A 56 4.24 -10.54 -9.98
C PHE A 56 5.38 -11.25 -10.73
N LEU A 57 6.44 -11.55 -9.98
CA LEU A 57 7.64 -12.25 -10.41
C LEU A 57 7.78 -13.53 -9.57
N PHE A 58 7.36 -14.68 -10.12
CA PHE A 58 7.27 -15.96 -9.39
C PHE A 58 8.60 -16.38 -8.72
N GLU A 59 9.72 -16.20 -9.41
CA GLU A 59 11.05 -16.64 -8.94
C GLU A 59 11.69 -15.68 -7.93
N VAL A 60 11.04 -14.53 -7.65
CA VAL A 60 11.63 -13.46 -6.85
C VAL A 60 10.81 -13.22 -5.59
N GLN A 61 11.46 -13.25 -4.43
CA GLN A 61 10.83 -12.79 -3.20
C GLN A 61 10.65 -11.27 -3.22
N GLN A 62 9.44 -10.80 -3.53
CA GLN A 62 9.09 -9.40 -3.56
C GLN A 62 8.69 -8.89 -2.16
N LYS A 63 9.56 -8.11 -1.50
CA LYS A 63 9.27 -7.52 -0.18
C LYS A 63 8.48 -6.22 -0.32
N VAL A 64 7.24 -6.22 0.17
CA VAL A 64 6.32 -5.07 0.11
C VAL A 64 6.18 -4.45 1.51
N ARG A 65 6.23 -3.12 1.60
CA ARG A 65 6.04 -2.34 2.83
C ARG A 65 4.84 -1.41 2.67
N PHE A 66 3.98 -1.39 3.69
CA PHE A 66 2.81 -0.53 3.79
C PHE A 66 3.04 0.53 4.87
N GLU A 67 2.72 1.78 4.58
CA GLU A 67 2.71 2.89 5.54
C GLU A 67 1.37 3.61 5.49
N VAL A 68 0.76 3.82 6.65
CA VAL A 68 -0.53 4.51 6.83
C VAL A 68 -0.30 5.93 7.31
#